data_AF-A0A0B7A8T0-F1
#
_entry.id   AF-A0A0B7A8T0-F1
#
_cell.length_a   1.000
_cell.length_b   1.000
_cell.length_c   1.000
_cell.angle_alpha   90.00
_cell.angle_beta   90.00
_cell.angle_gamma   90.00
#
_symmetry.space_group_name_H-M   'P 1'
#
loop_
_entity.id
_entity.type
_entity.pdbx_description
1 polymer ?
#
loop_
_entity_poly.entity_id
_entity_poly.type
_entity_poly.pdbx_seq_one_letter_code
_entity_poly.pdbx_strand_id
1 'polypeptide(L)'
;MPSSLGNVNDLYSVKTRVMDTTKSRMANLAHYLGYGWCAGCSSPYVGEGFLRNGDSWISDKNGPYNDGYMANHRLNIAYGDWSFAIKEIKFGEPIIEEMHPESADNGTIYNDDNTEATKTISRTET
;
A
#
# COMPACT_ATOMS: atom_id res chain seq x y z
N MET A 1 11.57 -21.34 -8.02
CA MET A 1 10.82 -20.24 -7.38
C MET A 1 11.32 -18.94 -7.99
N PRO A 2 10.49 -18.06 -8.58
CA PRO A 2 11.01 -16.80 -9.06
C PRO A 2 11.31 -15.90 -7.84
N SER A 3 12.60 -15.82 -7.56
CA SER A 3 13.30 -14.85 -6.75
C SER A 3 13.18 -13.43 -7.35
N SER A 4 13.24 -12.45 -6.46
CA SER A 4 13.14 -10.99 -6.67
C SER A 4 11.75 -10.47 -7.05
N LEU A 5 10.86 -10.43 -6.06
CA LEU A 5 9.79 -9.45 -6.05
C LEU A 5 10.44 -8.07 -6.02
N GLY A 6 10.52 -7.42 -7.18
CA GLY A 6 11.13 -6.11 -7.36
C GLY A 6 10.61 -5.09 -6.34
N ASN A 7 11.39 -4.04 -6.13
CA ASN A 7 11.02 -2.94 -5.26
C ASN A 7 9.61 -2.45 -5.58
N VAL A 8 8.74 -2.46 -4.56
CA VAL A 8 7.35 -2.05 -4.67
C VAL A 8 7.30 -0.56 -4.35
N ASN A 9 7.59 0.27 -5.34
CA ASN A 9 7.79 1.71 -5.15
C ASN A 9 6.64 2.56 -5.70
N ASP A 10 5.68 1.94 -6.39
CA ASP A 10 4.55 2.62 -7.00
C ASP A 10 3.27 1.80 -6.91
N LEU A 11 2.13 2.47 -7.07
CA LEU A 11 0.80 1.87 -6.97
C LEU A 11 0.60 0.68 -7.92
N TYR A 12 1.15 0.77 -9.14
CA TYR A 12 1.00 -0.27 -10.16
C TYR A 12 1.77 -1.55 -9.78
N SER A 13 2.98 -1.40 -9.23
CA SER A 13 3.80 -2.51 -8.72
C SER A 13 3.12 -3.21 -7.54
N VAL A 14 2.49 -2.46 -6.63
CA VAL A 14 1.72 -3.02 -5.50
C VAL A 14 0.54 -3.85 -6.02
N LYS A 15 -0.30 -3.25 -6.87
CA LYS A 15 -1.48 -3.93 -7.44
C LYS A 15 -1.06 -5.18 -8.20
N THR A 16 -0.02 -5.07 -9.03
CA THR A 16 0.49 -6.20 -9.82
C THR A 16 0.95 -7.34 -8.94
N ARG A 17 1.70 -7.05 -7.87
CA ARG A 17 2.12 -8.07 -6.90
C ARG A 17 0.93 -8.78 -6.25
N VAL A 18 -0.08 -8.03 -5.80
CA VAL A 18 -1.28 -8.62 -5.20
C VAL A 18 -2.01 -9.49 -6.22
N MET A 19 -2.19 -9.00 -7.43
CA MET A 19 -2.87 -9.72 -8.51
C MET A 19 -2.13 -11.00 -8.92
N ASP A 20 -0.80 -10.94 -9.09
CA ASP A 20 0.02 -12.10 -9.45
C ASP A 20 -0.02 -13.19 -8.38
N THR A 21 0.11 -12.79 -7.12
CA THR A 21 0.17 -13.72 -5.98
C THR A 21 -1.18 -14.38 -5.66
N THR A 22 -2.29 -13.71 -5.98
CA THR A 22 -3.63 -14.21 -5.65
C THR A 22 -4.35 -14.89 -6.82
N LYS A 23 -3.95 -14.63 -8.07
CA LYS A 23 -4.59 -15.15 -9.29
C LYS A 23 -4.97 -16.64 -9.22
N SER A 24 -3.97 -17.50 -8.98
CA SER A 24 -4.20 -18.96 -8.95
C SER A 24 -5.15 -19.38 -7.83
N ARG A 25 -5.08 -18.72 -6.67
CA ARG A 25 -5.97 -19.00 -5.54
C ARG A 25 -7.41 -18.57 -5.84
N MET A 26 -7.60 -17.42 -6.48
CA MET A 26 -8.91 -16.93 -6.88
C MET A 26 -9.55 -17.83 -7.94
N ALA A 27 -8.77 -18.31 -8.92
CA ALA A 27 -9.26 -19.26 -9.92
C ALA A 27 -9.67 -20.61 -9.30
N ASN A 28 -8.89 -21.12 -8.34
CA ASN A 28 -9.24 -22.34 -7.61
C ASN A 28 -10.48 -22.16 -6.75
N LEU A 29 -10.63 -21.01 -6.09
CA LEU A 29 -11.85 -20.67 -5.35
C LEU A 29 -13.07 -20.67 -6.29
N ALA A 30 -12.98 -20.02 -7.45
CA ALA A 30 -14.05 -20.01 -8.44
C ALA A 30 -14.39 -21.43 -8.92
N HIS A 31 -13.39 -22.26 -9.17
CA HIS A 31 -13.59 -23.67 -9.54
C HIS A 31 -14.37 -24.43 -8.46
N TYR A 32 -14.01 -24.28 -7.18
CA TYR A 32 -14.74 -24.90 -6.07
C TYR A 32 -16.15 -24.35 -5.87
N LEU A 33 -16.41 -23.10 -6.27
CA LEU A 33 -17.74 -22.50 -6.29
C LEU A 33 -18.59 -22.93 -7.51
N GLY A 34 -18.04 -23.76 -8.41
CA GLY A 34 -18.75 -24.29 -9.57
C GLY A 34 -18.64 -23.43 -10.83
N TYR A 35 -17.76 -22.43 -10.86
CA TYR A 35 -17.46 -21.71 -12.09
C TYR A 35 -16.74 -22.63 -13.09
N GLY A 36 -17.25 -22.67 -14.32
CA GLY A 36 -16.63 -23.40 -15.41
C GLY A 36 -15.39 -22.69 -15.95
N TRP A 37 -14.51 -23.45 -16.61
CA TRP A 37 -13.41 -22.90 -17.42
C TRP A 37 -12.51 -21.91 -16.65
N CYS A 38 -12.05 -22.32 -15.47
CA CYS A 38 -11.18 -21.54 -14.58
C CYS A 38 -9.69 -21.53 -14.99
N ALA A 39 -9.41 -21.70 -16.28
CA ALA A 39 -8.09 -21.69 -16.90
C ALA A 39 -8.20 -21.10 -18.32
N GLY A 40 -7.13 -20.51 -18.84
CA GLY A 40 -7.05 -20.11 -20.24
C GLY A 40 -6.78 -21.27 -21.20
N CYS A 41 -6.89 -21.02 -22.50
CA CYS A 41 -6.64 -22.01 -23.55
C CYS A 41 -5.16 -22.40 -23.70
N SER A 42 -4.24 -21.62 -23.10
CA SER A 42 -2.79 -21.88 -23.15
C SER A 42 -2.30 -22.85 -22.08
N SER A 43 -3.12 -23.24 -21.09
CA SER A 43 -2.77 -24.25 -20.08
C SER A 43 -3.99 -25.08 -19.66
N PRO A 44 -3.84 -26.39 -19.38
CA PRO A 44 -4.94 -27.21 -18.91
C PRO A 44 -5.21 -27.06 -17.40
N TYR A 45 -4.37 -26.31 -16.66
CA TYR A 45 -4.43 -26.24 -15.20
C TYR A 45 -5.20 -25.01 -14.70
N VAL A 46 -6.07 -25.22 -13.70
CA VAL A 46 -6.84 -24.15 -13.05
C VAL A 46 -5.91 -23.06 -12.49
N GLY A 47 -6.21 -21.80 -12.81
CA GLY A 47 -5.39 -20.66 -12.39
C GLY A 47 -4.23 -20.29 -13.34
N GLU A 48 -4.07 -21.01 -14.44
CA GLU A 48 -3.08 -20.72 -15.48
C GLU A 48 -3.71 -20.21 -16.78
N GLY A 49 -2.87 -19.70 -17.69
CA GLY A 49 -3.30 -19.23 -19.00
C GLY A 49 -4.10 -17.92 -18.99
N PHE A 50 -3.93 -17.07 -17.98
CA PHE A 50 -4.56 -15.75 -17.96
C PHE A 50 -3.63 -14.65 -18.47
N LEU A 51 -4.19 -13.72 -19.23
CA LEU A 51 -3.53 -12.52 -19.72
C LEU A 51 -3.93 -11.32 -18.86
N ARG A 52 -2.98 -10.42 -18.60
CA ARG A 52 -3.24 -9.20 -17.85
C ARG A 52 -4.02 -8.21 -18.69
N ASN A 53 -5.09 -7.64 -18.14
CA ASN A 53 -5.81 -6.51 -18.72
C ASN A 53 -6.19 -5.51 -17.62
N GLY A 54 -5.43 -4.42 -17.48
CA GLY A 54 -5.64 -3.44 -16.42
C GLY A 54 -5.59 -4.08 -15.02
N ASP A 55 -6.66 -3.91 -14.25
CA ASP A 55 -6.82 -4.55 -12.92
C ASP A 55 -7.59 -5.87 -13.02
N SER A 56 -7.47 -6.60 -14.12
CA SER A 56 -8.10 -7.90 -14.33
C SER A 56 -7.16 -8.94 -14.96
N TRP A 57 -7.49 -10.21 -14.74
CA TRP A 57 -6.98 -11.36 -15.45
C TRP A 57 -8.06 -11.90 -16.37
N ILE A 58 -7.77 -11.93 -17.66
CA ILE A 58 -8.68 -12.46 -18.68
C ILE A 58 -8.14 -13.81 -19.13
N SER A 59 -8.99 -14.81 -19.18
CA SER A 59 -8.60 -16.12 -19.73
C SER A 59 -8.13 -15.96 -21.18
N ASP A 60 -6.93 -16.45 -21.46
CA ASP A 60 -6.44 -16.57 -22.83
C ASP A 60 -7.40 -17.44 -23.63
N LYS A 61 -7.74 -17.01 -24.84
CA LYS A 61 -8.64 -17.74 -25.75
C LYS A 61 -7.87 -18.48 -26.84
N ASN A 62 -6.58 -18.18 -26.98
CA ASN A 62 -5.73 -18.79 -28.00
C ASN A 62 -5.01 -19.98 -27.39
N GLY A 63 -5.18 -21.17 -27.96
CA GLY A 63 -4.45 -22.35 -27.54
C GLY A 63 -5.23 -23.64 -27.73
N PRO A 64 -4.56 -24.79 -27.54
CA PRO A 64 -5.11 -26.11 -27.84
C PRO A 64 -6.19 -26.57 -26.85
N TYR A 65 -6.33 -25.92 -25.70
CA TYR A 65 -7.29 -26.30 -24.67
C TYR A 65 -8.61 -25.52 -24.79
N ASN A 66 -9.12 -25.35 -26.01
CA ASN A 66 -10.30 -24.55 -26.33
C ASN A 66 -11.57 -25.36 -26.64
N ASP A 67 -11.53 -26.69 -26.47
CA ASP A 67 -12.63 -27.59 -26.78
C ASP A 67 -13.47 -27.94 -25.55
N GLY A 68 -14.80 -27.89 -25.70
CA GLY A 68 -15.77 -28.36 -24.70
C GLY A 68 -17.02 -27.48 -24.59
N TYR A 69 -18.01 -27.94 -23.82
CA TYR A 69 -19.25 -27.21 -23.64
C TYR A 69 -19.01 -25.84 -22.99
N MET A 70 -19.40 -24.77 -23.68
CA MET A 70 -19.18 -23.37 -23.27
C MET A 70 -17.70 -22.97 -23.09
N ALA A 71 -16.76 -23.59 -23.80
CA ALA A 71 -15.33 -23.25 -23.73
C ALA A 71 -14.99 -21.80 -24.12
N ASN A 72 -15.93 -21.08 -24.76
CA ASN A 72 -15.86 -19.66 -25.07
C ASN A 72 -16.28 -18.74 -23.89
N HIS A 73 -16.95 -19.28 -22.87
CA HIS A 73 -17.37 -18.57 -21.65
C HIS A 73 -16.44 -18.94 -20.49
N ARG A 74 -15.27 -18.30 -20.46
CA ARG A 74 -14.23 -18.56 -19.47
C ARG A 74 -14.23 -17.58 -18.31
N LEU A 75 -13.70 -18.02 -17.19
CA LEU A 75 -13.52 -17.18 -16.02
C LEU A 75 -12.65 -15.96 -16.36
N ASN A 76 -13.08 -14.79 -15.93
CA ASN A 76 -12.23 -13.62 -15.80
C ASN A 76 -12.21 -13.20 -14.33
N ILE A 77 -11.08 -12.72 -13.84
CA ILE A 77 -10.90 -12.31 -12.45
C ILE A 77 -10.66 -10.80 -12.45
N ALA A 78 -11.61 -10.03 -11.94
CA ALA A 78 -11.51 -8.58 -11.83
C ALA A 78 -11.19 -8.18 -10.39
N TYR A 79 -10.23 -7.25 -10.23
CA TYR A 79 -9.88 -6.65 -8.96
C TYR A 79 -10.39 -5.21 -8.94
N GLY A 80 -11.48 -5.00 -8.21
CA GLY A 80 -12.10 -3.69 -8.00
C GLY A 80 -11.77 -3.08 -6.64
N ASP A 81 -12.29 -1.87 -6.42
CA ASP A 81 -12.38 -1.22 -5.11
C ASP A 81 -11.08 -1.16 -4.30
N TRP A 82 -9.98 -0.85 -4.98
CA TRP A 82 -8.68 -0.71 -4.36
C TRP A 82 -8.67 0.47 -3.37
N SER A 83 -8.38 0.17 -2.11
CA SER A 83 -8.16 1.14 -1.04
C SER A 83 -6.83 0.84 -0.35
N PHE A 84 -6.07 1.89 -0.07
CA PHE A 84 -4.78 1.80 0.62
C PHE A 84 -4.83 2.66 1.87
N ALA A 85 -4.46 2.07 3.00
CA ALA A 85 -4.40 2.76 4.28
C ALA A 85 -3.00 2.61 4.87
N ILE A 86 -2.54 3.67 5.55
CA ILE A 86 -1.30 3.62 6.32
C ILE A 86 -1.60 2.87 7.61
N LYS A 87 -0.95 1.73 7.81
CA LYS A 87 -1.06 0.97 9.05
C LYS A 87 -0.09 1.45 10.12
N GLU A 88 1.15 1.75 9.72
CA GLU A 88 2.23 2.07 10.63
C GLU A 88 3.24 2.97 9.91
N ILE A 89 3.73 3.99 10.60
CA ILE A 89 4.84 4.83 10.15
C ILE A 89 6.03 4.49 11.05
N LYS A 90 7.10 3.96 10.45
CA LYS A 90 8.36 3.72 11.15
C LYS A 90 9.33 4.81 10.76
N PHE A 91 9.68 5.65 11.72
CA PHE A 91 10.72 6.66 11.53
C PHE A 91 12.10 5.99 11.60
N GLY A 92 13.04 6.55 10.83
CA GLY A 92 14.44 6.17 10.92
C GLY A 92 15.08 6.73 12.20
N GLU A 93 16.41 6.77 12.21
CA GLU A 93 17.14 7.39 13.32
C GLU A 93 16.79 8.88 13.43
N PRO A 94 16.41 9.37 14.61
CA PRO A 94 16.09 10.77 14.80
C PRO A 94 17.36 11.62 14.63
N ILE A 95 17.24 12.68 13.83
CA ILE A 95 18.28 13.71 13.74
C ILE A 95 17.94 14.75 14.81
N ILE A 96 18.84 14.94 15.77
CA ILE A 96 18.73 16.01 16.75
C ILE A 96 19.36 17.25 16.13
N GLU A 97 18.56 18.28 15.88
CA GLU A 97 19.04 19.60 15.49
C GLU A 97 19.13 20.49 16.73
N GLU A 98 20.23 21.23 16.87
CA GLU A 98 20.35 22.26 17.88
C GLU A 98 19.38 23.40 17.55
N MET A 99 18.43 23.67 18.45
CA MET A 99 17.54 24.81 18.32
C MET A 99 18.16 26.03 19.01
N HIS A 100 18.28 27.14 18.28
CA HIS A 100 18.61 28.42 18.88
C HIS A 100 17.35 29.08 19.46
N PRO A 101 17.45 29.75 20.62
CA PRO A 101 16.32 30.48 21.18
C PRO A 101 15.87 31.56 20.19
N GLU A 102 14.58 31.63 19.92
CA GLU A 102 13.99 32.65 19.04
C GLU A 102 14.19 34.06 19.61
N SER A 103 14.07 34.21 20.93
CA SER A 103 14.45 35.42 21.64
C SER A 103 14.90 35.12 23.06
N ALA A 104 15.75 35.99 23.61
CA ALA A 104 16.17 35.96 25.00
C ALA A 104 15.96 37.35 25.62
N ASP A 105 14.99 37.45 26.53
CA ASP A 105 14.74 38.68 27.28
C ASP A 105 15.76 38.82 28.41
N ASN A 106 16.41 39.98 28.48
CA ASN A 106 17.37 40.30 29.54
C ASN A 106 17.05 41.66 30.15
N GLY A 107 17.35 41.81 31.45
CA GLY A 107 17.10 43.05 32.18
C GLY A 107 17.60 42.96 33.62
N THR A 108 17.67 44.11 34.29
CA THR A 108 18.12 44.20 35.69
C THR A 108 16.99 44.77 36.55
N ILE A 109 16.79 44.18 37.72
CA ILE A 109 15.80 44.65 38.70
C ILE A 109 16.55 45.12 39.93
N TYR A 110 16.39 46.40 40.26
CA TYR A 110 16.90 46.99 41.49
C TYR A 110 15.79 47.01 42.57
N ASN A 111 16.21 46.75 43.81
CA ASN A 111 15.44 47.04 45.01
C ASN A 111 16.15 48.19 45.73
N ASP A 112 15.59 49.39 45.64
CA ASP A 112 16.15 50.60 46.26
C ASP A 112 15.61 50.85 47.67
N ASP A 113 14.92 49.86 48.25
CA ASP A 113 14.33 49.94 49.58
C ASP A 113 15.13 49.12 50.60
N ASN A 114 14.97 49.43 51.89
CA ASN A 114 15.64 48.72 52.98
C ASN A 114 14.88 47.47 53.47
N THR A 115 13.78 47.12 52.79
CA THR A 115 12.95 45.95 53.06
C THR A 115 12.91 44.98 51.88
N GLU A 116 12.57 43.71 52.15
CA GLU A 116 12.39 42.71 51.10
C GLU A 116 11.23 43.06 50.16
N ALA A 117 11.42 42.84 48.86
CA ALA A 117 10.42 43.12 47.83
C ALA A 117 10.20 41.90 46.92
N THR A 118 8.94 41.67 46.54
CA THR A 118 8.55 40.65 45.55
C THR A 118 8.12 41.33 44.25
N LYS A 119 8.69 40.93 43.11
CA LYS A 119 8.31 41.40 41.77
C LYS A 119 7.93 40.23 40.87
N THR A 120 6.92 40.43 40.03
CA THR A 120 6.47 39.46 39.02
C THR A 120 6.82 39.97 37.64
N ILE A 121 7.41 39.12 36.80
CA ILE A 121 7.69 39.39 35.40
C ILE A 121 6.69 38.60 34.55
N SER A 122 6.11 39.24 33.54
CA SER A 122 5.18 38.60 32.61
C SER A 122 5.60 38.92 31.18
N ARG A 123 5.51 37.91 30.31
CA ARG A 123 5.79 38.01 28.87
C ARG A 123 4.50 37.71 28.11
N THR A 124 4.27 38.45 27.03
CA THR A 124 3.21 38.17 26.07
C THR A 124 3.85 37.88 24.73
N GLU A 125 3.53 36.73 24.15
CA GLU A 125 3.92 36.41 22.77
C GLU A 125 3.00 37.19 21.82
N THR A 126 3.57 37.83 20.80
CA THR A 126 2.83 38.43 19.67
C THR A 126 2.79 37.49 18.50
#